data_AF-A0A6G0VXA5-F1
#
_entry.id   AF-A0A6G0VXA5-F1
#
_cell.length_a   1.000
_cell.length_b   1.000
_cell.length_c   1.000
_cell.angle_alpha   90.00
_cell.angle_beta   90.00
_cell.angle_gamma   90.00
#
_symmetry.space_group_name_H-M   'P 1'
#
loop_
_entity.id
_entity.type
_entity.pdbx_description
1 polymer ?
#
loop_
_entity_poly.entity_id
_entity_poly.type
_entity_poly.pdbx_seq_one_letter_code
_entity_poly.pdbx_strand_id
1 'polypeptide(L)'
;MVLKLRSKTGGGNSIGENSTLKIVHPSKTSVAGVAGFCSLISMYLLCTFPNSTIQNMGKEAYKCCVKGCTFKGGMSHRFPNPKVYLNVMNKWIQILGEEQFSGLDSSTIYFKKRVCSNHFDKNDFSPGSKMLKKCAVPVLNIGKTTMGLLSTIGVKRANQLTPKCKSLYSDTVWLNKQLRCSRKQCNTFKKRLAAASNFSGKLFNSKLSSQMTTSASIFTKLQLRETNNKARGRRFTLEEKLSSLSLYKQNAKCYRQLSKLFTLPGRKSLTNLLSKIPIGTGVDKSLINVLQKNVSKLNEKHKVCVLLFDEVSIEPHLQYDDSTGFISGFEDNGISRTQQFVDHALVFMIRGVIKKYKQPICYTFCKSTTSRHDLSNQIKKVVKAIHSTGLKVIATICDQGATNTAAINLLKADTRVNCLRKNIDYNNLFYEVDCGTKVIKLVHLFDPPHLLKGIRNNLLNKNVLFIENNKKHEASWKHILDVYKLDSNIDDVKLLPRLTAEHVIPEKIKKMKVRNASQVLSQRVSSIMHFVACDYSFNIREVL
;
A
#
# COMPACT_ATOMS: atom_id res chain seq x y z
N MET A 1 14.22 -5.55 10.15
CA MET A 1 15.22 -4.63 10.73
C MET A 1 14.80 -3.17 10.59
N VAL A 2 14.86 -2.39 11.66
CA VAL A 2 14.80 -0.91 11.60
C VAL A 2 16.19 -0.46 12.01
N LEU A 3 17.00 -0.03 11.03
CA LEU A 3 18.27 0.64 11.30
C LEU A 3 17.94 1.95 12.01
N LYS A 4 18.23 1.98 13.31
CA LYS A 4 18.05 3.15 14.16
C LYS A 4 19.36 3.93 14.13
N LEU A 5 19.56 4.71 13.08
CA LEU A 5 20.70 5.62 13.00
C LEU A 5 20.52 6.69 14.09
N ARG A 6 21.34 6.60 15.15
CA ARG A 6 21.50 7.64 16.16
C ARG A 6 22.51 8.65 15.62
N SER A 7 22.04 9.82 15.19
CA SER A 7 22.93 10.98 15.03
C SER A 7 23.25 11.54 16.42
N LYS A 8 24.52 11.52 16.81
CA LYS A 8 25.02 12.37 17.91
C LYS A 8 25.10 13.80 17.39
N THR A 9 24.25 14.69 17.91
CA THR A 9 24.50 16.14 17.94
C THR A 9 24.10 16.65 19.31
N GLY A 10 25.04 17.29 19.98
CA GLY A 10 24.85 17.99 21.25
C GLY A 10 23.83 19.12 21.13
N GLY A 11 23.28 19.49 22.29
CA GLY A 11 22.14 20.38 22.44
C GLY A 11 22.43 21.85 22.16
N GLY A 12 21.34 22.63 22.22
CA GLY A 12 21.41 24.08 22.39
C GLY A 12 20.53 24.89 21.43
N ASN A 13 19.35 25.23 21.92
CA ASN A 13 18.53 26.41 21.66
C ASN A 13 17.71 26.59 20.36
N SER A 14 16.43 26.81 20.65
CA SER A 14 15.30 27.24 19.86
C SER A 14 15.37 28.72 19.47
N ILE A 15 15.08 29.03 18.20
CA ILE A 15 14.39 30.26 17.77
C ILE A 15 13.50 29.86 16.59
N GLY A 16 12.22 30.21 16.67
CA GLY A 16 11.21 29.94 15.64
C GLY A 16 11.18 31.03 14.58
N GLU A 17 11.03 30.62 13.33
CA GLU A 17 10.57 31.51 12.25
C GLU A 17 9.56 30.77 11.38
N ASN A 18 8.42 31.42 11.21
CA ASN A 18 7.32 31.05 10.34
C ASN A 18 7.73 31.19 8.87
N SER A 19 7.69 30.09 8.12
CA SER A 19 7.65 30.15 6.66
C SER A 19 6.52 29.28 6.13
N THR A 20 5.43 29.96 5.77
CA THR A 20 4.26 29.45 5.05
C THR A 20 4.65 28.81 3.72
N LEU A 21 4.58 27.49 3.64
CA LEU A 21 4.70 26.74 2.39
C LEU A 21 3.34 26.68 1.68
N LYS A 22 3.17 27.52 0.66
CA LYS A 22 2.09 27.46 -0.34
C LYS A 22 2.19 26.12 -1.10
N ILE A 23 1.19 25.27 -0.95
CA ILE A 23 1.01 24.07 -1.77
C ILE A 23 0.20 24.48 -3.00
N VAL A 24 0.86 24.49 -4.16
CA VAL A 24 0.21 24.66 -5.47
C VAL A 24 -0.40 23.31 -5.87
N HIS A 25 -1.73 23.24 -5.93
CA HIS A 25 -2.47 22.13 -6.53
C HIS A 25 -2.46 22.25 -8.06
N PRO A 26 -2.26 21.15 -8.81
CA PRO A 26 -2.72 21.07 -10.18
C PRO A 26 -4.19 20.62 -10.19
N SER A 27 -5.03 21.49 -10.73
CA SER A 27 -6.43 21.26 -11.04
C SER A 27 -6.63 20.30 -12.22
N LYS A 28 -7.65 19.44 -12.07
CA LYS A 28 -8.61 18.93 -13.07
C LYS A 28 -8.11 18.66 -14.50
N THR A 29 -8.08 17.37 -14.87
CA THR A 29 -8.49 16.91 -16.20
C THR A 29 -9.43 15.71 -16.07
N SER A 30 -10.30 15.60 -17.06
CA SER A 30 -11.66 15.09 -17.04
C SER A 30 -11.81 13.57 -17.18
N VAL A 31 -12.97 13.14 -16.72
CA VAL A 31 -13.63 11.84 -16.86
C VAL A 31 -13.91 11.51 -18.33
N ALA A 32 -13.43 10.37 -18.83
CA ALA A 32 -14.06 9.58 -19.88
C ALA A 32 -13.41 8.18 -19.96
N GLY A 33 -14.23 7.12 -19.99
CA GLY A 33 -13.80 5.79 -20.47
C GLY A 33 -13.74 4.66 -19.44
N VAL A 34 -14.88 4.26 -18.87
CA VAL A 34 -15.07 2.88 -18.37
C VAL A 34 -16.46 2.40 -18.79
N ALA A 35 -16.54 1.79 -19.96
CA ALA A 35 -17.64 0.90 -20.35
C ALA A 35 -17.14 -0.02 -21.46
N GLY A 36 -16.93 -1.29 -21.14
CA GLY A 36 -16.50 -2.31 -22.08
C GLY A 36 -15.46 -3.23 -21.46
N PHE A 37 -15.67 -4.54 -21.58
CA PHE A 37 -14.88 -5.66 -21.05
C PHE A 37 -15.22 -6.12 -19.63
N CYS A 38 -16.43 -6.66 -19.47
CA CYS A 38 -16.67 -7.78 -18.56
C CYS A 38 -17.83 -8.66 -19.08
N SER A 39 -17.64 -9.20 -20.29
CA SER A 39 -18.48 -10.26 -20.87
C SER A 39 -17.55 -11.24 -21.55
N LEU A 40 -17.32 -12.38 -20.91
CA LEU A 40 -16.83 -13.68 -21.44
C LEU A 40 -15.98 -14.36 -20.37
N ILE A 41 -16.18 -15.68 -20.25
CA ILE A 41 -15.51 -16.61 -19.32
C ILE A 41 -16.24 -16.77 -17.96
N SER A 42 -17.40 -17.40 -18.00
CA SER A 42 -17.82 -18.35 -16.96
C SER A 42 -18.85 -19.33 -17.54
N MET A 43 -18.45 -20.03 -18.59
CA MET A 43 -19.10 -21.24 -19.10
C MET A 43 -17.98 -22.28 -19.28
N TYR A 44 -18.23 -23.50 -18.83
CA TYR A 44 -17.41 -24.73 -18.87
C TYR A 44 -16.92 -25.26 -17.52
N LEU A 45 -17.25 -26.54 -17.31
CA LEU A 45 -16.88 -27.50 -16.26
C LEU A 45 -17.66 -27.47 -14.94
N LEU A 46 -18.76 -28.24 -14.89
CA LEU A 46 -18.79 -29.55 -14.21
C LEU A 46 -20.19 -30.18 -14.32
N CYS A 47 -20.36 -31.13 -15.25
CA CYS A 47 -21.43 -32.13 -15.22
C CYS A 47 -21.04 -33.32 -16.11
N THR A 48 -20.89 -34.50 -15.49
CA THR A 48 -21.05 -35.89 -16.01
C THR A 48 -20.84 -36.80 -14.79
N PHE A 49 -21.62 -37.82 -14.41
CA PHE A 49 -22.74 -38.66 -14.90
C PHE A 49 -23.34 -39.40 -13.66
N PRO A 50 -24.35 -40.31 -13.72
CA PRO A 50 -25.52 -40.46 -14.60
C PRO A 50 -26.85 -40.81 -13.85
N ASN A 51 -27.96 -40.69 -14.60
CA ASN A 51 -29.18 -41.50 -14.62
C ASN A 51 -30.03 -41.74 -13.34
N SER A 52 -31.26 -41.23 -13.37
CA SER A 52 -32.40 -42.11 -13.70
C SER A 52 -33.59 -41.32 -14.27
N THR A 53 -34.07 -41.86 -15.37
CA THR A 53 -35.14 -41.41 -16.25
C THR A 53 -36.49 -41.48 -15.53
N ILE A 54 -37.17 -40.35 -15.35
CA ILE A 54 -38.63 -40.32 -15.31
C ILE A 54 -39.09 -39.23 -16.27
N GLN A 55 -39.89 -39.67 -17.22
CA GLN A 55 -40.40 -38.97 -18.38
C GLN A 55 -40.95 -37.56 -18.03
N ASN A 56 -40.41 -36.56 -18.74
CA ASN A 56 -40.98 -35.22 -18.82
C ASN A 56 -42.26 -35.27 -19.65
N MET A 57 -43.41 -35.31 -18.99
CA MET A 57 -44.66 -34.82 -19.56
C MET A 57 -44.80 -33.33 -19.21
N GLY A 58 -45.13 -32.51 -20.22
CA GLY A 58 -45.21 -31.05 -20.12
C GLY A 58 -46.05 -30.59 -18.93
N LYS A 59 -45.50 -29.67 -18.12
CA LYS A 59 -46.21 -29.04 -17.01
C LYS A 59 -47.23 -28.05 -17.55
N GLU A 60 -48.44 -28.51 -17.82
CA GLU A 60 -49.59 -27.64 -17.58
C GLU A 60 -49.46 -27.09 -16.16
N ALA A 61 -49.48 -25.77 -15.99
CA ALA A 61 -49.42 -25.16 -14.68
C ALA A 61 -50.66 -25.64 -13.88
N TYR A 62 -50.46 -26.57 -12.95
CA TYR A 62 -51.54 -27.08 -12.10
C TYR A 62 -52.36 -25.91 -11.56
N LYS A 63 -53.66 -25.88 -11.89
CA LYS A 63 -54.59 -24.87 -11.42
C LYS A 63 -54.65 -24.93 -9.89
N CYS A 64 -54.52 -23.77 -9.25
CA CYS A 64 -54.64 -23.65 -7.80
C CYS A 64 -56.02 -24.15 -7.35
N CYS A 65 -56.07 -25.02 -6.34
CA CYS A 65 -57.33 -25.56 -5.83
C CYS A 65 -58.08 -24.62 -4.89
N VAL A 66 -57.56 -23.43 -4.60
CA VAL A 66 -58.29 -22.45 -3.76
C VAL A 66 -59.44 -21.84 -4.57
N LYS A 67 -60.69 -21.99 -4.07
CA LYS A 67 -61.90 -21.39 -4.69
C LYS A 67 -61.68 -19.89 -4.94
N GLY A 68 -61.92 -19.43 -6.17
CA GLY A 68 -61.79 -18.02 -6.57
C GLY A 68 -60.35 -17.54 -6.87
N CYS A 69 -59.34 -18.40 -6.85
CA CYS A 69 -57.97 -18.00 -7.14
C CYS A 69 -57.76 -17.75 -8.65
N THR A 70 -57.42 -16.50 -9.01
CA THR A 70 -57.13 -16.07 -10.40
C THR A 70 -55.64 -16.06 -10.73
N PHE A 71 -54.78 -16.46 -9.80
CA PHE A 71 -53.33 -16.39 -9.94
C PHE A 71 -52.80 -17.41 -10.96
N LYS A 72 -52.29 -16.92 -12.10
CA LYS A 72 -51.68 -17.72 -13.17
C LYS A 72 -50.15 -17.58 -13.15
N GLY A 73 -49.42 -18.68 -13.35
CA GLY A 73 -47.99 -18.66 -13.67
C GLY A 73 -46.98 -18.63 -12.50
N GLY A 74 -47.41 -18.72 -11.24
CA GLY A 74 -46.48 -18.81 -10.10
C GLY A 74 -46.29 -20.20 -9.51
N MET A 75 -45.34 -20.33 -8.59
CA MET A 75 -44.97 -21.61 -7.96
C MET A 75 -46.14 -22.20 -7.15
N SER A 76 -46.42 -23.48 -7.41
CA SER A 76 -47.47 -24.24 -6.74
C SER A 76 -46.89 -25.39 -5.91
N HIS A 77 -47.51 -25.64 -4.76
CA HIS A 77 -47.07 -26.59 -3.75
C HIS A 77 -48.02 -27.77 -3.69
N ARG A 78 -47.47 -28.97 -3.48
CA ARG A 78 -48.25 -30.19 -3.22
C ARG A 78 -48.85 -30.12 -1.82
N PHE A 79 -49.93 -30.87 -1.62
CA PHE A 79 -50.40 -31.15 -0.27
C PHE A 79 -49.31 -31.90 0.53
N PRO A 80 -49.34 -31.84 1.87
CA PRO A 80 -48.45 -32.64 2.71
C PRO A 80 -48.63 -34.14 2.43
N ASN A 81 -47.55 -34.92 2.48
CA ASN A 81 -47.60 -36.36 2.20
C ASN A 81 -48.49 -37.07 3.24
N PRO A 82 -49.56 -37.77 2.83
CA PRO A 82 -50.52 -38.39 3.76
C PRO A 82 -49.91 -39.51 4.62
N LYS A 83 -48.84 -40.17 4.16
CA LYS A 83 -48.16 -41.22 4.95
C LYS A 83 -47.39 -40.67 6.16
N VAL A 84 -47.02 -39.38 6.13
CA VAL A 84 -46.11 -38.77 7.12
C VAL A 84 -46.74 -37.57 7.84
N TYR A 85 -47.58 -36.80 7.15
CA TYR A 85 -48.13 -35.53 7.62
C TYR A 85 -49.64 -35.45 7.43
N LEU A 86 -50.35 -36.55 7.69
CA LEU A 86 -51.81 -36.65 7.55
C LEU A 86 -52.54 -35.53 8.31
N ASN A 87 -52.09 -35.20 9.53
CA ASN A 87 -52.69 -34.14 10.34
C ASN A 87 -52.58 -32.75 9.69
N VAL A 88 -51.47 -32.46 9.01
CA VAL A 88 -51.27 -31.17 8.31
C VAL A 88 -52.06 -31.17 7.00
N MET A 89 -52.12 -32.31 6.32
CA MET A 89 -52.95 -32.49 5.13
C MET A 89 -54.44 -32.28 5.42
N ASN A 90 -54.96 -32.88 6.50
CA ASN A 90 -56.34 -32.68 6.94
C ASN A 90 -56.62 -31.22 7.29
N LYS A 91 -55.65 -30.51 7.91
CA LYS A 91 -55.76 -29.06 8.12
C LYS A 91 -55.85 -28.29 6.80
N TRP A 92 -55.09 -28.65 5.76
CA TRP A 92 -55.21 -27.99 4.45
C TRP A 92 -56.59 -28.23 3.84
N ILE A 93 -57.11 -29.46 3.91
CA ILE A 93 -58.45 -29.83 3.41
C ILE A 93 -59.53 -29.02 4.14
N GLN A 94 -59.47 -28.99 5.48
CA GLN A 94 -60.40 -28.21 6.32
C GLN A 94 -60.32 -26.71 6.04
N ILE A 95 -59.12 -26.17 5.80
CA ILE A 95 -58.95 -24.75 5.51
C ILE A 95 -59.54 -24.38 4.15
N LEU A 96 -59.30 -25.21 3.14
CA LEU A 96 -59.73 -24.92 1.78
C LEU A 96 -61.23 -25.23 1.57
N GLY A 97 -61.82 -26.08 2.41
CA GLY A 97 -63.22 -26.49 2.39
C GLY A 97 -63.36 -27.96 1.99
N GLU A 98 -63.99 -28.76 2.85
CA GLU A 98 -64.08 -30.23 2.73
C GLU A 98 -64.92 -30.68 1.52
N GLU A 99 -65.95 -29.92 1.17
CA GLU A 99 -66.86 -30.19 0.03
C GLU A 99 -66.13 -30.39 -1.31
N GLN A 100 -65.02 -29.69 -1.54
CA GLN A 100 -64.31 -29.78 -2.83
C GLN A 100 -63.41 -31.03 -2.92
N PHE A 101 -63.28 -31.76 -1.82
CA PHE A 101 -62.45 -32.96 -1.70
C PHE A 101 -63.27 -34.20 -1.29
N SER A 102 -64.60 -34.07 -1.13
CA SER A 102 -65.48 -35.19 -0.81
C SER A 102 -65.43 -36.26 -1.91
N GLY A 103 -65.18 -37.52 -1.53
CA GLY A 103 -65.06 -38.65 -2.46
C GLY A 103 -63.67 -38.86 -3.05
N LEU A 104 -62.66 -38.05 -2.70
CA LEU A 104 -61.27 -38.26 -3.09
C LEU A 104 -60.46 -38.88 -1.93
N ASP A 105 -59.67 -39.90 -2.22
CA ASP A 105 -58.72 -40.44 -1.25
C ASP A 105 -57.52 -39.50 -1.04
N SER A 106 -56.86 -39.65 0.12
CA SER A 106 -55.73 -38.79 0.51
C SER A 106 -54.54 -38.88 -0.46
N SER A 107 -54.31 -40.02 -1.11
CA SER A 107 -53.23 -40.16 -2.09
C SER A 107 -53.57 -39.38 -3.37
N THR A 108 -54.82 -39.46 -3.82
CA THR A 108 -55.30 -38.70 -4.98
C THR A 108 -55.20 -37.19 -4.74
N ILE A 109 -55.53 -36.69 -3.55
CA ILE A 109 -55.37 -35.26 -3.21
C ILE A 109 -53.89 -34.85 -3.25
N TYR A 110 -52.99 -35.65 -2.67
CA TYR A 110 -51.56 -35.39 -2.67
C TYR A 110 -50.97 -35.26 -4.07
N PHE A 111 -51.32 -36.18 -4.98
CA PHE A 111 -50.76 -36.19 -6.33
C PHE A 111 -51.42 -35.19 -7.27
N LYS A 112 -52.75 -34.99 -7.20
CA LYS A 112 -53.50 -34.21 -8.21
C LYS A 112 -53.80 -32.76 -7.81
N LYS A 113 -53.81 -32.40 -6.52
CA LYS A 113 -54.19 -31.04 -6.08
C LYS A 113 -52.96 -30.20 -5.72
N ARG A 114 -53.02 -28.89 -5.98
CA ARG A 114 -51.94 -27.92 -5.71
C ARG A 114 -52.47 -26.61 -5.17
N VAL A 115 -51.71 -25.96 -4.29
CA VAL A 115 -51.99 -24.63 -3.76
C VAL A 115 -50.85 -23.68 -4.17
N CYS A 116 -51.16 -22.50 -4.71
CA CYS A 116 -50.12 -21.56 -5.13
C CYS A 116 -49.50 -20.81 -3.93
N SER A 117 -48.29 -20.29 -4.13
CA SER A 117 -47.53 -19.59 -3.09
C SER A 117 -48.23 -18.35 -2.53
N ASN A 118 -49.21 -17.78 -3.24
CA ASN A 118 -49.98 -16.60 -2.83
C ASN A 118 -50.87 -16.86 -1.59
N HIS A 119 -51.00 -18.12 -1.16
CA HIS A 119 -51.81 -18.50 -0.01
C HIS A 119 -51.01 -18.73 1.28
N PHE A 120 -49.68 -18.57 1.26
CA PHE A 120 -48.80 -18.82 2.41
C PHE A 120 -48.09 -17.52 2.86
N ASP A 121 -47.84 -17.38 4.16
CA ASP A 121 -47.10 -16.24 4.70
C ASP A 121 -45.61 -16.32 4.33
N LYS A 122 -44.91 -15.19 4.23
CA LYS A 122 -43.47 -15.18 3.95
C LYS A 122 -42.66 -15.95 5.00
N ASN A 123 -43.17 -16.08 6.23
CA ASN A 123 -42.54 -16.86 7.29
C ASN A 123 -42.81 -18.36 7.20
N ASP A 124 -43.73 -18.82 6.34
CA ASP A 124 -44.01 -20.24 6.12
C ASP A 124 -42.97 -20.91 5.23
N PHE A 125 -42.08 -20.13 4.62
CA PHE A 125 -40.98 -20.62 3.80
C PHE A 125 -39.70 -20.76 4.62
N SER A 126 -38.91 -21.79 4.31
CA SER A 126 -37.59 -21.97 4.92
C SER A 126 -36.62 -20.86 4.45
N PRO A 127 -35.81 -20.27 5.34
CA PRO A 127 -34.87 -19.20 4.96
C PRO A 127 -33.96 -19.63 3.82
N GLY A 128 -33.90 -18.83 2.75
CA GLY A 128 -33.04 -19.10 1.58
C GLY A 128 -33.58 -20.13 0.58
N SER A 129 -34.77 -20.70 0.80
CA SER A 129 -35.44 -21.58 -0.17
C SER A 129 -36.90 -21.17 -0.40
N LYS A 130 -37.50 -21.65 -1.49
CA LYS A 130 -38.93 -21.47 -1.77
C LYS A 130 -39.79 -22.65 -1.27
N MET A 131 -39.22 -23.49 -0.40
CA MET A 131 -39.92 -24.66 0.17
C MET A 131 -40.73 -24.27 1.41
N LEU A 132 -41.93 -24.82 1.52
CA LEU A 132 -42.78 -24.67 2.69
C LEU A 132 -42.20 -25.45 3.89
N LYS A 133 -42.28 -24.86 5.08
CA LYS A 133 -42.01 -25.53 6.35
C LYS A 133 -43.02 -26.65 6.57
N LYS A 134 -42.63 -27.68 7.33
CA LYS A 134 -43.46 -28.88 7.59
C LYS A 134 -44.83 -28.59 8.22
N CYS A 135 -44.95 -27.50 8.98
CA CYS A 135 -46.17 -27.07 9.64
C CYS A 135 -46.92 -25.94 8.90
N ALA A 136 -46.45 -25.53 7.73
CA ALA A 136 -47.08 -24.47 6.96
C ALA A 136 -48.49 -24.88 6.52
N VAL A 137 -49.43 -23.94 6.67
CA VAL A 137 -50.81 -24.10 6.21
C VAL A 137 -51.19 -22.87 5.38
N PRO A 138 -52.02 -23.01 4.34
CA PRO A 138 -52.44 -21.86 3.56
C PRO A 138 -53.37 -21.01 4.44
N VAL A 139 -53.12 -19.70 4.57
CA VAL A 139 -53.92 -18.77 5.40
C VAL A 139 -54.31 -17.50 4.65
N LEU A 140 -53.53 -17.11 3.63
CA LEU A 140 -53.74 -15.84 2.91
C LEU A 140 -54.65 -16.02 1.69
N ASN A 141 -55.49 -15.02 1.39
CA ASN A 141 -56.31 -14.97 0.17
C ASN A 141 -57.20 -16.20 -0.07
N ILE A 142 -57.52 -16.94 0.99
CA ILE A 142 -58.54 -18.00 0.99
C ILE A 142 -59.82 -17.27 1.35
N GLY A 143 -60.89 -17.45 0.57
CA GLY A 143 -62.17 -16.73 0.71
C GLY A 143 -62.94 -17.00 2.00
N LYS A 144 -62.26 -17.02 3.15
CA LYS A 144 -62.86 -16.96 4.48
C LYS A 144 -63.09 -15.49 4.82
N THR A 145 -64.36 -15.11 4.92
CA THR A 145 -64.81 -14.08 5.86
C THR A 145 -64.04 -14.29 7.15
N THR A 146 -63.32 -13.28 7.65
CA THR A 146 -62.63 -13.33 8.94
C THR A 146 -63.63 -13.69 10.02
N MET A 147 -63.76 -14.97 10.30
CA MET A 147 -64.64 -15.47 11.35
C MET A 147 -64.06 -14.99 12.67
N GLY A 148 -64.82 -14.17 13.40
CA GLY A 148 -64.47 -13.79 14.75
C GLY A 148 -64.28 -15.04 15.60
N LEU A 149 -63.45 -14.95 16.65
CA LEU A 149 -63.22 -16.06 17.57
C LEU A 149 -64.54 -16.67 18.10
N LEU A 150 -65.59 -15.83 18.25
CA LEU A 150 -66.94 -16.25 18.62
C LEU A 150 -67.70 -16.98 17.50
N SER A 151 -67.54 -16.58 16.24
CA SER A 151 -68.22 -17.25 15.13
C SER A 151 -67.64 -18.63 14.82
N THR A 152 -66.44 -18.92 15.34
CA THR A 152 -65.81 -20.25 15.26
C THR A 152 -66.55 -21.29 16.12
N ILE A 153 -67.29 -20.84 17.13
CA ILE A 153 -68.12 -21.67 18.02
C ILE A 153 -69.62 -21.44 17.80
N GLY A 154 -70.02 -20.82 16.67
CA GLY A 154 -71.43 -20.57 16.33
C GLY A 154 -72.11 -19.45 17.13
N VAL A 155 -71.35 -18.69 17.92
CA VAL A 155 -71.87 -17.66 18.83
C VAL A 155 -71.62 -16.27 18.23
N LYS A 156 -72.61 -15.37 18.30
CA LYS A 156 -72.50 -14.01 17.73
C LYS A 156 -72.13 -12.95 18.77
N ARG A 157 -72.46 -13.17 20.05
CA ARG A 157 -72.22 -12.19 21.12
C ARG A 157 -71.60 -12.87 22.34
N ALA A 158 -70.62 -12.21 22.96
CA ALA A 158 -69.94 -12.73 24.16
C ALA A 158 -70.93 -13.03 25.31
N ASN A 159 -72.09 -12.35 25.35
CA ASN A 159 -73.13 -12.55 26.36
C ASN A 159 -73.72 -13.97 26.37
N GLN A 160 -73.64 -14.69 25.25
CA GLN A 160 -74.14 -16.06 25.07
C GLN A 160 -73.14 -17.13 25.57
N LEU A 161 -71.98 -16.72 26.08
CA LEU A 161 -70.98 -17.63 26.66
C LEU A 161 -71.25 -17.85 28.16
N THR A 162 -70.87 -19.02 28.67
CA THR A 162 -70.81 -19.27 30.11
C THR A 162 -69.80 -18.32 30.80
N PRO A 163 -69.93 -18.02 32.10
CA PRO A 163 -69.02 -17.09 32.79
C PRO A 163 -67.54 -17.42 32.61
N LYS A 164 -67.17 -18.70 32.66
CA LYS A 164 -65.80 -19.19 32.43
C LYS A 164 -65.33 -18.94 30.98
N CYS A 165 -66.20 -19.18 30.00
CA CYS A 165 -65.90 -18.92 28.60
C CYS A 165 -65.82 -17.42 28.27
N LYS A 166 -66.58 -16.56 28.97
CA LYS A 166 -66.45 -15.09 28.87
C LYS A 166 -65.07 -14.62 29.33
N SER A 167 -64.59 -15.12 30.47
CA SER A 167 -63.24 -14.81 31.00
C SER A 167 -62.15 -15.23 30.01
N LEU A 168 -62.21 -16.46 29.51
CA LEU A 168 -61.24 -16.95 28.52
C LEU A 168 -61.29 -16.16 27.21
N TYR A 169 -62.48 -15.75 26.77
CA TYR A 169 -62.65 -14.90 25.60
C TYR A 169 -62.01 -13.51 25.81
N SER A 170 -62.23 -12.86 26.95
CA SER A 170 -61.59 -11.59 27.27
C SER A 170 -60.06 -11.70 27.32
N ASP A 171 -59.52 -12.75 27.93
CA ASP A 171 -58.08 -13.01 27.98
C ASP A 171 -57.52 -13.23 26.58
N THR A 172 -58.23 -13.98 25.73
CA THR A 172 -57.80 -14.25 24.35
C THR A 172 -57.84 -12.99 23.48
N VAL A 173 -58.84 -12.12 23.68
CA VAL A 173 -58.92 -10.81 23.00
C VAL A 173 -57.78 -9.90 23.44
N TRP A 174 -57.49 -9.87 24.74
CA TRP A 174 -56.38 -9.09 25.31
C TRP A 174 -55.02 -9.59 24.82
N LEU A 175 -54.78 -10.90 24.81
CA LEU A 175 -53.58 -11.53 24.27
C LEU A 175 -53.41 -11.26 22.77
N ASN A 176 -54.50 -11.28 21.99
CA ASN A 176 -54.46 -10.90 20.57
C ASN A 176 -54.11 -9.43 20.37
N LYS A 177 -54.62 -8.53 21.23
CA LYS A 177 -54.26 -7.11 21.23
C LYS A 177 -52.77 -6.90 21.54
N GLN A 178 -52.28 -7.56 22.59
CA GLN A 178 -50.85 -7.60 22.97
C GLN A 178 -49.97 -8.09 21.80
N LEU A 179 -50.33 -9.21 21.17
CA LEU A 179 -49.60 -9.78 20.04
C LEU A 179 -49.57 -8.84 18.83
N ARG A 180 -50.69 -8.16 18.52
CA ARG A 180 -50.75 -7.16 17.44
C ARG A 180 -49.84 -5.96 17.73
N CYS A 181 -49.86 -5.43 18.96
CA CYS A 181 -48.99 -4.34 19.36
C CYS A 181 -47.51 -4.73 19.26
N SER A 182 -47.14 -5.89 19.79
CA SER A 182 -45.76 -6.41 19.73
C SER A 182 -45.29 -6.63 18.29
N ARG A 183 -46.13 -7.20 17.42
CA ARG A 183 -45.83 -7.36 15.97
C ARG A 183 -45.65 -6.02 15.26
N LYS A 184 -46.50 -5.01 15.56
CA LYS A 184 -46.38 -3.66 15.01
C LYS A 184 -45.04 -3.02 15.43
N GLN A 185 -44.67 -3.14 16.70
CA GLN A 185 -43.41 -2.64 17.24
C GLN A 185 -42.20 -3.30 16.58
N CYS A 186 -42.20 -4.64 16.46
CA CYS A 186 -41.17 -5.39 15.74
C CYS A 186 -41.01 -4.92 14.28
N ASN A 187 -42.12 -4.71 13.58
CA ASN A 187 -42.09 -4.22 12.20
C ASN A 187 -41.54 -2.80 12.09
N THR A 188 -41.88 -1.91 13.03
CA THR A 188 -41.32 -0.55 13.08
C THR A 188 -39.80 -0.59 13.31
N PHE A 189 -39.32 -1.41 14.23
CA PHE A 189 -37.89 -1.59 14.47
C PHE A 189 -37.16 -2.13 13.24
N LYS A 190 -37.71 -3.17 12.58
CA LYS A 190 -37.14 -3.71 11.33
C LYS A 190 -37.06 -2.64 10.23
N LYS A 191 -38.11 -1.82 10.07
CA LYS A 191 -38.12 -0.72 9.09
C LYS A 191 -37.07 0.34 9.41
N ARG A 192 -36.93 0.74 10.68
CA ARG A 192 -35.91 1.71 11.12
C ARG A 192 -34.49 1.18 10.90
N LEU A 193 -34.24 -0.09 11.20
CA LEU A 193 -32.98 -0.76 10.93
C LEU A 193 -32.64 -0.78 9.44
N ALA A 194 -33.61 -1.12 8.58
CA ALA A 194 -33.42 -1.11 7.12
C ALA A 194 -33.17 0.29 6.56
N ALA A 195 -33.85 1.31 7.10
CA ALA A 195 -33.61 2.70 6.70
C ALA A 195 -32.22 3.19 7.13
N ALA A 196 -31.79 2.87 8.36
CA ALA A 196 -30.47 3.22 8.87
C ALA A 196 -29.33 2.53 8.11
N SER A 197 -29.48 1.24 7.78
CA SER A 197 -28.49 0.51 6.99
C SER A 197 -28.34 1.09 5.58
N ASN A 198 -29.47 1.37 4.90
CA ASN A 198 -29.48 2.01 3.59
C ASN A 198 -28.88 3.42 3.61
N PHE A 199 -29.18 4.21 4.64
CA PHE A 199 -28.61 5.55 4.80
C PHE A 199 -27.09 5.50 5.02
N SER A 200 -26.60 4.61 5.89
CA SER A 200 -25.16 4.45 6.12
C SER A 200 -24.42 4.06 4.84
N GLY A 201 -24.94 3.09 4.07
CA GLY A 201 -24.32 2.65 2.82
C GLY A 201 -24.26 3.75 1.77
N LYS A 202 -25.34 4.54 1.62
CA LYS A 202 -25.37 5.67 0.67
C LYS A 202 -24.45 6.82 1.07
N LEU A 203 -24.44 7.20 2.35
CA LEU A 203 -23.63 8.33 2.84
C LEU A 203 -22.13 8.08 2.64
N PHE A 204 -21.67 6.84 2.91
CA PHE A 204 -20.27 6.46 2.78
C PHE A 204 -19.79 6.34 1.34
N ASN A 205 -20.59 5.71 0.47
CA ASN A 205 -20.14 5.43 -0.89
C ASN A 205 -20.21 6.63 -1.82
N SER A 206 -21.14 7.57 -1.61
CA SER A 206 -21.37 8.66 -2.56
C SER A 206 -20.77 10.01 -2.16
N LYS A 207 -20.79 10.37 -0.86
CA LYS A 207 -20.52 11.74 -0.43
C LYS A 207 -19.20 11.92 0.33
N LEU A 208 -18.88 11.02 1.26
CA LEU A 208 -17.61 11.12 2.01
C LEU A 208 -16.40 10.66 1.17
N SER A 209 -16.54 9.60 0.37
CA SER A 209 -15.39 9.02 -0.34
C SER A 209 -14.88 9.89 -1.50
N SER A 210 -15.69 10.81 -2.04
CA SER A 210 -15.30 11.74 -3.11
C SER A 210 -14.65 13.02 -2.58
N GLN A 211 -14.89 13.38 -1.32
CA GLN A 211 -14.35 14.59 -0.68
C GLN A 211 -13.07 14.33 0.11
N MET A 212 -12.72 13.07 0.34
CA MET A 212 -11.55 12.67 1.12
C MET A 212 -10.44 12.09 0.24
N THR A 213 -9.20 12.20 0.71
CA THR A 213 -8.09 11.44 0.14
C THR A 213 -8.32 9.94 0.36
N THR A 214 -7.72 9.10 -0.48
CA THR A 214 -7.82 7.64 -0.36
C THR A 214 -7.42 7.15 1.03
N SER A 215 -6.34 7.67 1.60
CA SER A 215 -5.88 7.32 2.95
C SER A 215 -6.88 7.72 4.04
N ALA A 216 -7.46 8.92 3.96
CA ALA A 216 -8.48 9.37 4.90
C ALA A 216 -9.78 8.56 4.80
N SER A 217 -10.18 8.18 3.58
CA SER A 217 -11.31 7.29 3.33
C SER A 217 -11.07 5.90 3.95
N ILE A 218 -9.89 5.30 3.72
CA ILE A 218 -9.49 4.02 4.32
C ILE A 218 -9.52 4.09 5.85
N PHE A 219 -8.91 5.14 6.42
CA PHE A 219 -8.86 5.33 7.87
C PHE A 219 -10.26 5.49 8.48
N THR A 220 -11.12 6.29 7.85
CA THR A 220 -12.49 6.55 8.36
C THR A 220 -13.35 5.29 8.28
N LYS A 221 -13.29 4.56 7.16
CA LYS A 221 -13.98 3.27 7.00
C LYS A 221 -13.51 2.26 8.05
N LEU A 222 -12.20 2.23 8.32
CA LEU A 222 -11.64 1.38 9.37
C LEU A 222 -12.20 1.72 10.76
N GLN A 223 -12.23 3.01 11.12
CA GLN A 223 -12.74 3.41 12.43
C GLN A 223 -14.19 2.96 12.62
N LEU A 224 -15.04 3.14 11.62
CA LEU A 224 -16.47 2.83 11.76
C LEU A 224 -16.76 1.34 11.78
N ARG A 225 -16.02 0.56 10.98
CA ARG A 225 -16.20 -0.89 10.91
C ARG A 225 -15.72 -1.59 12.19
N GLU A 226 -14.59 -1.14 12.75
CA GLU A 226 -13.88 -1.91 13.77
C GLU A 226 -13.97 -1.32 15.19
N THR A 227 -14.41 -0.07 15.38
CA THR A 227 -14.43 0.55 16.72
C THR A 227 -15.43 -0.14 17.66
N ASN A 228 -16.57 -0.57 17.14
CA ASN A 228 -17.58 -1.31 17.92
C ASN A 228 -17.13 -2.73 18.29
N ASN A 229 -16.08 -3.24 17.65
CA ASN A 229 -15.55 -4.56 17.93
C ASN A 229 -14.57 -4.51 19.12
N LYS A 230 -14.63 -5.52 19.98
CA LYS A 230 -13.64 -5.75 21.04
C LYS A 230 -12.24 -5.80 20.45
N ALA A 231 -11.23 -5.32 21.17
CA ALA A 231 -9.85 -5.20 20.67
C ALA A 231 -9.30 -6.49 20.00
N ARG A 232 -9.55 -7.67 20.59
CA ARG A 232 -9.12 -8.98 20.03
C ARG A 232 -9.99 -9.46 18.84
N GLY A 233 -11.20 -8.94 18.70
CA GLY A 233 -12.12 -9.26 17.62
C GLY A 233 -11.88 -8.45 16.35
N ARG A 234 -11.10 -7.37 16.42
CA ARG A 234 -10.86 -6.47 15.29
C ARG A 234 -10.12 -7.18 14.15
N ARG A 235 -10.52 -6.89 12.91
CA ARG A 235 -9.89 -7.43 11.70
C ARG A 235 -9.55 -6.31 10.72
N PHE A 236 -8.35 -6.40 10.16
CA PHE A 236 -7.78 -5.36 9.29
C PHE A 236 -7.44 -5.93 7.92
N THR A 237 -7.83 -5.22 6.86
CA THR A 237 -7.51 -5.54 5.47
C THR A 237 -6.03 -5.23 5.17
N LEU A 238 -5.52 -5.70 4.02
CA LEU A 238 -4.14 -5.41 3.62
C LEU A 238 -3.92 -3.91 3.40
N GLU A 239 -4.84 -3.22 2.72
CA GLU A 239 -4.74 -1.78 2.46
C GLU A 239 -4.73 -0.95 3.74
N GLU A 240 -5.56 -1.31 4.72
CA GLU A 240 -5.59 -0.66 6.04
C GLU A 240 -4.28 -0.87 6.80
N LYS A 241 -3.72 -2.09 6.73
CA LYS A 241 -2.41 -2.39 7.32
C LYS A 241 -1.29 -1.64 6.61
N LEU A 242 -1.33 -1.52 5.28
CA LEU A 242 -0.32 -0.78 4.50
C LEU A 242 -0.39 0.72 4.80
N SER A 243 -1.58 1.32 4.83
CA SER A 243 -1.77 2.73 5.22
C SER A 243 -1.27 3.00 6.64
N SER A 244 -1.60 2.10 7.58
CA SER A 244 -1.11 2.15 8.96
C SER A 244 0.40 1.96 9.06
N LEU A 245 0.96 1.07 8.24
CA LEU A 245 2.40 0.81 8.19
C LEU A 245 3.17 2.03 7.69
N SER A 246 2.64 2.76 6.70
CA SER A 246 3.22 4.02 6.22
C SER A 246 3.33 5.04 7.36
N LEU A 247 2.27 5.22 8.16
CA LEU A 247 2.28 6.10 9.34
C LEU A 247 3.28 5.62 10.40
N TYR A 248 3.28 4.32 10.70
CA TYR A 248 4.20 3.72 11.67
C TYR A 248 5.67 3.88 11.26
N LYS A 249 5.99 3.76 9.98
CA LYS A 249 7.35 3.90 9.44
C LYS A 249 7.85 5.34 9.44
N GLN A 250 6.97 6.31 9.27
CA GLN A 250 7.34 7.73 9.40
C GLN A 250 7.62 8.10 10.85
N ASN A 251 6.74 7.72 11.77
CA ASN A 251 6.95 8.00 13.19
C ASN A 251 6.26 6.97 14.10
N ALA A 252 7.04 6.00 14.57
CA ALA A 252 6.56 4.95 15.46
C ALA A 252 6.07 5.49 16.82
N LYS A 253 6.62 6.60 17.33
CA LYS A 253 6.19 7.18 18.61
C LYS A 253 4.80 7.81 18.46
N CYS A 254 4.61 8.62 17.43
CA CYS A 254 3.31 9.22 17.09
C CYS A 254 2.27 8.14 16.83
N TYR A 255 2.61 7.11 16.04
CA TYR A 255 1.71 6.00 15.77
C TYR A 255 1.22 5.29 17.05
N ARG A 256 2.11 5.09 18.03
CA ARG A 256 1.70 4.51 19.33
C ARG A 256 0.69 5.38 20.07
N GLN A 257 0.85 6.70 20.05
CA GLN A 257 -0.15 7.60 20.66
C GLN A 257 -1.47 7.54 19.88
N LEU A 258 -1.43 7.59 18.55
CA LEU A 258 -2.61 7.45 17.71
C LEU A 258 -3.32 6.11 17.94
N SER A 259 -2.60 5.01 18.15
CA SER A 259 -3.19 3.69 18.40
C SER A 259 -3.93 3.56 19.74
N LYS A 260 -3.75 4.52 20.66
CA LYS A 260 -4.56 4.62 21.88
C LYS A 260 -5.87 5.35 21.64
N LEU A 261 -5.86 6.33 20.72
CA LEU A 261 -7.01 7.17 20.40
C LEU A 261 -7.90 6.54 19.33
N PHE A 262 -7.30 5.83 18.38
CA PHE A 262 -7.96 5.29 17.20
C PHE A 262 -7.80 3.77 17.09
N THR A 263 -8.77 3.14 16.46
CA THR A 263 -8.74 1.72 16.11
C THR A 263 -7.73 1.49 15.00
N LEU A 264 -6.51 1.07 15.37
CA LEU A 264 -5.40 0.85 14.46
C LEU A 264 -4.76 -0.54 14.65
N PRO A 265 -4.13 -1.11 13.60
CA PRO A 265 -3.37 -2.35 13.72
C PRO A 265 -2.28 -2.28 14.79
N GLY A 266 -2.19 -3.32 15.61
CA GLY A 266 -1.10 -3.41 16.59
C GLY A 266 0.27 -3.53 15.92
N ARG A 267 1.33 -3.04 16.59
CA ARG A 267 2.72 -3.11 16.11
C ARG A 267 3.11 -4.51 15.65
N LYS A 268 2.78 -5.55 16.42
CA LYS A 268 3.07 -6.95 16.07
C LYS A 268 2.45 -7.35 14.72
N SER A 269 1.22 -6.91 14.44
CA SER A 269 0.57 -7.17 13.16
C SER A 269 1.30 -6.52 11.98
N LEU A 270 1.76 -5.27 12.16
CA LEU A 270 2.54 -4.56 11.16
C LEU A 270 3.94 -5.18 10.96
N THR A 271 4.60 -5.60 12.04
CA THR A 271 5.89 -6.30 11.97
C THR A 271 5.76 -7.66 11.29
N ASN A 272 4.71 -8.42 11.58
CA ASN A 272 4.41 -9.70 10.91
C ASN A 272 4.07 -9.51 9.43
N LEU A 273 3.59 -8.33 9.01
CA LEU A 273 3.39 -8.03 7.60
C LEU A 273 4.74 -7.83 6.90
N LEU A 274 5.66 -7.11 7.55
CA LEU A 274 7.02 -6.88 7.02
C LEU A 274 7.85 -8.17 6.94
N SER A 275 7.71 -9.07 7.91
CA SER A 275 8.46 -10.34 7.91
C SER A 275 8.11 -11.26 6.73
N LYS A 276 7.00 -11.00 6.03
CA LYS A 276 6.62 -11.73 4.80
C LYS A 276 7.43 -11.33 3.58
N ILE A 277 8.23 -10.27 3.66
CA ILE A 277 9.05 -9.76 2.57
C ILE A 277 10.52 -9.93 2.99
N PRO A 278 11.09 -11.14 2.87
CA PRO A 278 12.51 -11.33 3.12
C PRO A 278 13.30 -10.58 2.04
N ILE A 279 14.24 -9.75 2.47
CA ILE A 279 15.22 -9.10 1.60
C ILE A 279 16.59 -9.53 2.12
N GLY A 280 17.32 -10.24 1.27
CA GLY A 280 18.69 -10.70 1.56
C GLY A 280 19.74 -9.80 0.91
N THR A 281 21.00 -10.16 1.13
CA THR A 281 22.17 -9.58 0.46
C THR A 281 22.15 -9.90 -1.03
N GLY A 282 22.79 -9.03 -1.82
CA GLY A 282 22.82 -9.13 -3.27
C GLY A 282 21.54 -8.61 -3.93
N VAL A 283 21.31 -9.10 -5.16
CA VAL A 283 20.17 -8.70 -5.99
C VAL A 283 18.98 -9.59 -5.69
N ASP A 284 17.96 -9.04 -5.03
CA ASP A 284 16.72 -9.75 -4.76
C ASP A 284 15.81 -9.88 -5.99
N LYS A 285 15.44 -11.11 -6.34
CA LYS A 285 14.56 -11.41 -7.48
C LYS A 285 13.16 -10.83 -7.31
N SER A 286 12.63 -10.82 -6.09
CA SER A 286 11.27 -10.30 -5.84
C SER A 286 11.21 -8.80 -6.08
N LEU A 287 12.23 -8.06 -5.65
CA LEU A 287 12.39 -6.64 -5.90
C LEU A 287 12.51 -6.34 -7.41
N ILE A 288 13.33 -7.10 -8.15
CA ILE A 288 13.47 -6.93 -9.60
C ILE A 288 12.15 -7.18 -10.33
N ASN A 289 11.39 -8.21 -9.94
CA ASN A 289 10.07 -8.50 -10.53
C ASN A 289 9.06 -7.37 -10.26
N VAL A 290 9.05 -6.80 -9.05
CA VAL A 290 8.20 -5.65 -8.72
C VAL A 290 8.63 -4.42 -9.51
N LEU A 291 9.95 -4.20 -9.64
CA LEU A 291 10.49 -3.08 -10.41
C LEU A 291 10.11 -3.20 -11.89
N GLN A 292 10.21 -4.38 -12.50
CA GLN A 292 9.80 -4.62 -13.88
C GLN A 292 8.32 -4.27 -14.12
N LYS A 293 7.43 -4.65 -13.21
CA LYS A 293 5.98 -4.29 -13.27
C LYS A 293 5.72 -2.79 -13.15
N ASN A 294 6.59 -2.06 -12.45
CA ASN A 294 6.49 -0.61 -12.33
C ASN A 294 7.07 0.09 -13.57
N VAL A 295 8.16 -0.46 -14.12
CA VAL A 295 8.86 0.07 -15.30
C VAL A 295 8.03 -0.14 -16.57
N SER A 296 7.23 -1.21 -16.67
CA SER A 296 6.30 -1.40 -17.80
C SER A 296 5.27 -0.29 -17.93
N LYS A 297 4.94 0.41 -16.84
CA LYS A 297 4.03 1.57 -16.82
C LYS A 297 4.72 2.90 -17.11
N LEU A 298 6.04 2.91 -17.29
CA LEU A 298 6.81 4.13 -17.57
C LEU A 298 6.96 4.34 -19.07
N ASN A 299 6.81 5.59 -19.51
CA ASN A 299 7.18 6.02 -20.85
C ASN A 299 8.68 5.81 -21.09
N GLU A 300 9.08 5.55 -22.33
CA GLU A 300 10.48 5.27 -22.71
C GLU A 300 11.49 6.31 -22.20
N LYS A 301 11.15 7.60 -22.29
CA LYS A 301 12.00 8.69 -21.79
C LYS A 301 12.21 8.61 -20.26
N HIS A 302 11.23 8.11 -19.51
CA HIS A 302 11.31 8.00 -18.05
C HIS A 302 12.10 6.76 -17.58
N LYS A 303 12.46 5.84 -18.49
CA LYS A 303 13.25 4.64 -18.18
C LYS A 303 14.75 4.91 -18.05
N VAL A 304 15.21 6.11 -18.43
CA VAL A 304 16.62 6.51 -18.34
C VAL A 304 17.00 6.78 -16.89
N CYS A 305 18.04 6.11 -16.40
CA CYS A 305 18.52 6.18 -15.02
C CYS A 305 20.05 6.11 -14.92
N VAL A 306 20.56 6.46 -13.75
CA VAL A 306 21.96 6.29 -13.34
C VAL A 306 22.03 5.33 -12.15
N LEU A 307 23.15 4.63 -12.04
CA LEU A 307 23.46 3.73 -10.94
C LEU A 307 24.45 4.41 -9.98
N LEU A 308 24.02 4.63 -8.75
CA LEU A 308 24.83 5.15 -7.65
C LEU A 308 25.30 3.97 -6.80
N PHE A 309 26.54 4.01 -6.32
CA PHE A 309 27.00 3.08 -5.31
C PHE A 309 27.99 3.74 -4.35
N ASP A 310 27.89 3.38 -3.08
CA ASP A 310 28.72 3.89 -2.00
C ASP A 310 28.79 2.88 -0.84
N GLU A 311 29.84 2.96 -0.04
CA GLU A 311 30.07 2.15 1.15
C GLU A 311 29.61 2.90 2.41
N VAL A 312 28.86 2.23 3.28
CA VAL A 312 28.38 2.78 4.55
C VAL A 312 29.03 2.01 5.69
N SER A 313 29.77 2.70 6.55
CA SER A 313 30.31 2.12 7.77
C SER A 313 29.18 1.72 8.72
N ILE A 314 29.28 0.52 9.25
CA ILE A 314 28.36 -0.08 10.22
C ILE A 314 29.14 -0.61 11.42
N GLU A 315 28.48 -0.69 12.57
CA GLU A 315 29.07 -1.23 13.78
C GLU A 315 29.21 -2.76 13.66
N PRO A 316 30.42 -3.33 13.82
CA PRO A 316 30.61 -4.77 13.77
C PRO A 316 29.87 -5.45 14.92
N HIS A 317 28.90 -6.30 14.59
CA HIS A 317 28.09 -6.99 15.59
C HIS A 317 27.53 -8.29 15.04
N LEU A 318 27.60 -9.36 15.82
CA LEU A 318 26.92 -10.62 15.53
C LEU A 318 25.52 -10.62 16.15
N GLN A 319 24.53 -10.93 15.34
CA GLN A 319 23.15 -11.09 15.81
C GLN A 319 22.55 -12.38 15.27
N TYR A 320 22.12 -13.26 16.18
CA TYR A 320 21.31 -14.43 15.85
C TYR A 320 19.84 -14.06 15.72
N ASP A 321 19.20 -14.55 14.67
CA ASP A 321 17.76 -14.43 14.45
C ASP A 321 17.09 -15.79 14.65
N ASP A 322 16.44 -15.97 15.81
CA ASP A 322 15.72 -17.20 16.18
C ASP A 322 14.68 -17.62 15.14
N SER A 323 14.10 -16.66 14.41
CA SER A 323 13.02 -16.93 13.46
C SER A 323 13.51 -17.54 12.14
N THR A 324 14.75 -17.23 11.76
CA THR A 324 15.37 -17.73 10.53
C THR A 324 16.49 -18.74 10.81
N GLY A 325 16.92 -18.88 12.07
CA GLY A 325 18.09 -19.65 12.46
C GLY A 325 19.39 -19.07 11.92
N PHE A 326 19.40 -17.80 11.50
CA PHE A 326 20.50 -17.19 10.78
C PHE A 326 21.33 -16.28 11.69
N ILE A 327 22.65 -16.44 11.66
CA ILE A 327 23.58 -15.50 12.31
C ILE A 327 23.96 -14.43 11.29
N SER A 328 23.58 -13.18 11.56
CA SER A 328 24.01 -11.99 10.83
C SER A 328 25.26 -11.36 11.45
N GLY A 329 25.99 -10.53 10.68
CA GLY A 329 27.22 -9.86 11.13
C GLY A 329 28.51 -10.35 10.49
N PHE A 330 28.40 -11.20 9.48
CA PHE A 330 29.54 -11.66 8.67
C PHE A 330 29.51 -11.03 7.29
N GLU A 331 30.68 -10.93 6.66
CA GLU A 331 30.84 -10.51 5.27
C GLU A 331 30.09 -11.45 4.32
N ASP A 332 29.31 -10.84 3.42
CA ASP A 332 28.38 -11.51 2.53
C ASP A 332 28.17 -10.65 1.27
N ASN A 333 28.73 -11.10 0.15
CA ASN A 333 28.64 -10.41 -1.14
C ASN A 333 27.42 -10.84 -1.98
N GLY A 334 26.47 -11.56 -1.37
CA GLY A 334 25.28 -12.12 -2.02
C GLY A 334 25.54 -13.40 -2.85
N ILE A 335 26.78 -13.90 -2.87
CA ILE A 335 27.17 -15.15 -3.56
C ILE A 335 27.89 -16.08 -2.59
N SER A 336 28.84 -15.53 -1.86
CA SER A 336 29.68 -16.21 -0.90
C SER A 336 29.69 -15.43 0.41
N ARG A 337 29.82 -16.16 1.51
CA ARG A 337 29.92 -15.63 2.85
C ARG A 337 31.24 -16.07 3.46
N THR A 338 31.94 -15.14 4.09
CA THR A 338 33.20 -15.43 4.79
C THR A 338 32.99 -15.37 6.31
N GLN A 339 33.96 -15.83 7.09
CA GLN A 339 33.93 -15.73 8.56
C GLN A 339 34.50 -14.39 9.07
N GLN A 340 34.63 -13.38 8.19
CA GLN A 340 35.07 -12.05 8.58
C GLN A 340 33.90 -11.23 9.13
N PHE A 341 34.14 -10.50 10.21
CA PHE A 341 33.17 -9.56 10.75
C PHE A 341 32.96 -8.38 9.80
N VAL A 342 31.70 -8.07 9.53
CA VAL A 342 31.33 -6.94 8.68
C VAL A 342 31.47 -5.62 9.44
N ASP A 343 32.07 -4.63 8.80
CA ASP A 343 32.17 -3.23 9.28
C ASP A 343 31.68 -2.22 8.23
N HIS A 344 31.40 -2.67 6.99
CA HIS A 344 30.86 -1.83 5.92
C HIS A 344 29.74 -2.54 5.14
N ALA A 345 28.80 -1.74 4.63
CA ALA A 345 27.76 -2.17 3.72
C ALA A 345 27.86 -1.40 2.40
N LEU A 346 28.10 -2.11 1.30
CA LEU A 346 28.08 -1.54 -0.05
C LEU A 346 26.63 -1.52 -0.55
N VAL A 347 26.15 -0.36 -0.99
CA VAL A 347 24.75 -0.19 -1.42
C VAL A 347 24.70 0.32 -2.85
N PHE A 348 23.92 -0.34 -3.70
CA PHE A 348 23.60 0.08 -5.05
C PHE A 348 22.20 0.69 -5.12
N MET A 349 22.09 1.90 -5.66
CA MET A 349 20.83 2.64 -5.79
C MET A 349 20.66 3.16 -7.22
N ILE A 350 19.46 3.01 -7.78
CA ILE A 350 19.13 3.67 -9.04
C ILE A 350 18.50 5.04 -8.79
N ARG A 351 18.79 5.98 -9.69
CA ARG A 351 18.16 7.29 -9.75
C ARG A 351 17.70 7.58 -11.17
N GLY A 352 16.41 7.89 -11.34
CA GLY A 352 15.88 8.33 -12.64
C GLY A 352 16.42 9.72 -13.00
N VAL A 353 16.84 9.89 -14.26
CA VAL A 353 17.41 11.15 -14.77
C VAL A 353 16.30 12.14 -15.08
N ILE A 354 15.32 11.71 -15.88
CA ILE A 354 14.20 12.57 -16.31
C ILE A 354 13.09 12.52 -15.25
N LYS A 355 12.56 11.32 -14.96
CA LYS A 355 11.58 11.14 -13.90
C LYS A 355 12.31 10.97 -12.57
N LYS A 356 12.01 11.84 -11.61
CA LYS A 356 12.63 11.82 -10.26
C LYS A 356 12.12 10.63 -9.43
N TYR A 357 12.70 9.46 -9.58
CA TYR A 357 12.54 8.32 -8.65
C TYR A 357 13.91 7.86 -8.14
N LYS A 358 13.94 7.23 -6.97
CA LYS A 358 15.15 6.62 -6.40
C LYS A 358 14.78 5.32 -5.69
N GLN A 359 15.60 4.29 -5.85
CA GLN A 359 15.33 2.97 -5.28
C GLN A 359 16.64 2.22 -5.02
N PRO A 360 16.94 1.81 -3.79
CA PRO A 360 17.98 0.81 -3.52
C PRO A 360 17.65 -0.50 -4.24
N ILE A 361 18.63 -1.08 -4.93
CA ILE A 361 18.48 -2.30 -5.73
C ILE A 361 19.17 -3.50 -5.07
N CYS A 362 20.33 -3.26 -4.50
CA CYS A 362 21.19 -4.31 -3.96
C CYS A 362 21.99 -3.73 -2.81
N TYR A 363 22.28 -4.58 -1.82
CA TYR A 363 23.30 -4.27 -0.82
C TYR A 363 24.11 -5.53 -0.53
N THR A 364 25.37 -5.33 -0.17
CA THR A 364 26.31 -6.38 0.22
C THR A 364 27.07 -5.94 1.47
N PHE A 365 27.64 -6.91 2.17
CA PHE A 365 28.39 -6.71 3.41
C PHE A 365 29.85 -7.06 3.16
N CYS A 366 30.77 -6.19 3.55
CA CYS A 366 32.22 -6.39 3.40
C CYS A 366 32.98 -6.00 4.67
N LYS A 367 34.18 -6.56 4.81
CA LYS A 367 35.15 -6.10 5.80
C LYS A 367 36.11 -5.08 5.16
N SER A 368 36.22 -3.92 5.78
CA SER A 368 36.97 -2.73 5.35
C SER A 368 36.53 -2.13 4.02
N THR A 369 36.71 -2.84 2.90
CA THR A 369 36.30 -2.35 1.57
C THR A 369 36.09 -3.53 0.63
N THR A 370 35.14 -3.42 -0.29
CA THR A 370 34.91 -4.46 -1.29
C THR A 370 36.06 -4.51 -2.28
N SER A 371 36.71 -5.66 -2.46
CA SER A 371 37.83 -5.81 -3.40
C SER A 371 37.50 -5.31 -4.82
N ARG A 372 38.48 -4.76 -5.54
CA ARG A 372 38.27 -4.21 -6.89
C ARG A 372 37.65 -5.21 -7.88
N HIS A 373 37.99 -6.50 -7.75
CA HIS A 373 37.47 -7.56 -8.61
C HIS A 373 36.01 -7.87 -8.27
N ASP A 374 35.70 -8.00 -6.98
CA ASP A 374 34.34 -8.27 -6.54
C ASP A 374 33.41 -7.09 -6.85
N LEU A 375 33.85 -5.85 -6.60
CA LEU A 375 33.09 -4.64 -6.94
C LEU A 375 32.80 -4.56 -8.45
N SER A 376 33.81 -4.80 -9.31
CA SER A 376 33.63 -4.86 -10.77
C SER A 376 32.57 -5.91 -11.16
N ASN A 377 32.62 -7.10 -10.56
CA ASN A 377 31.65 -8.17 -10.79
C ASN A 377 30.24 -7.80 -10.28
N GLN A 378 30.14 -7.18 -9.11
CA GLN A 378 28.87 -6.71 -8.56
C GLN A 378 28.25 -5.62 -9.44
N ILE A 379 29.03 -4.66 -9.95
CA ILE A 379 28.56 -3.65 -10.92
C ILE A 379 27.98 -4.32 -12.16
N LYS A 380 28.70 -5.27 -12.78
CA LYS A 380 28.22 -6.01 -13.96
C LYS A 380 26.89 -6.73 -13.66
N LYS A 381 26.79 -7.41 -12.52
CA LYS A 381 25.58 -8.14 -12.09
C LYS A 381 24.39 -7.22 -11.85
N VAL A 382 24.59 -6.11 -11.13
CA VAL A 382 23.54 -5.14 -10.82
C VAL A 382 23.06 -4.44 -12.09
N VAL A 383 23.96 -4.02 -12.97
CA VAL A 383 23.58 -3.43 -14.27
C VAL A 383 22.75 -4.39 -15.10
N LYS A 384 23.15 -5.68 -15.18
CA LYS A 384 22.40 -6.71 -15.91
C LYS A 384 21.01 -6.93 -15.32
N ALA A 385 20.89 -6.96 -13.99
CA ALA A 385 19.61 -7.09 -13.30
C ALA A 385 18.69 -5.87 -13.48
N ILE A 386 19.25 -4.67 -13.51
CA ILE A 386 18.47 -3.45 -13.79
C ILE A 386 18.01 -3.45 -15.25
N HIS A 387 18.89 -3.85 -16.18
CA HIS A 387 18.56 -3.88 -17.60
C HIS A 387 17.40 -4.83 -17.91
N SER A 388 17.32 -6.00 -17.26
CA SER A 388 16.22 -6.95 -17.45
C SER A 388 14.84 -6.39 -17.06
N THR A 389 14.78 -5.33 -16.24
CA THR A 389 13.52 -4.64 -15.91
C THR A 389 13.01 -3.73 -17.02
N GLY A 390 13.83 -3.42 -18.03
CA GLY A 390 13.56 -2.44 -19.09
C GLY A 390 14.09 -1.04 -18.79
N LEU A 391 14.74 -0.83 -17.63
CA LEU A 391 15.45 0.42 -17.34
C LEU A 391 16.73 0.55 -18.18
N LYS A 392 17.07 1.79 -18.51
CA LYS A 392 18.24 2.15 -19.33
C LYS A 392 19.25 2.88 -18.45
N VAL A 393 20.24 2.14 -17.96
CA VAL A 393 21.36 2.72 -17.20
C VAL A 393 22.33 3.37 -18.18
N ILE A 394 22.60 4.66 -18.02
CA ILE A 394 23.51 5.41 -18.91
C ILE A 394 24.85 5.77 -18.25
N ALA A 395 24.86 5.85 -16.92
CA ALA A 395 26.04 6.23 -16.16
C ALA A 395 26.07 5.56 -14.80
N THR A 396 27.29 5.41 -14.27
CA THR A 396 27.55 4.98 -12.90
C THR A 396 28.25 6.09 -12.13
N ILE A 397 27.95 6.19 -10.83
CA ILE A 397 28.44 7.28 -9.98
C ILE A 397 28.90 6.71 -8.63
N CYS A 398 30.13 7.04 -8.23
CA CYS A 398 30.66 6.73 -6.90
C CYS A 398 31.64 7.82 -6.43
N ASP A 399 32.19 7.64 -5.23
CA ASP A 399 33.27 8.48 -4.72
C ASP A 399 34.64 8.13 -5.37
N GLN A 400 35.70 8.82 -4.91
CA GLN A 400 37.06 8.60 -5.41
C GLN A 400 37.88 7.62 -4.56
N GLY A 401 37.23 6.69 -3.86
CA GLY A 401 37.94 5.64 -3.13
C GLY A 401 38.93 4.89 -4.02
N ALA A 402 40.08 4.49 -3.47
CA ALA A 402 41.12 3.78 -4.22
C ALA A 402 40.57 2.50 -4.85
N THR A 403 39.77 1.74 -4.10
CA THR A 403 39.15 0.49 -4.57
C THR A 403 38.11 0.74 -5.66
N ASN A 404 37.29 1.79 -5.52
CA ASN A 404 36.32 2.21 -6.52
C ASN A 404 37.01 2.59 -7.83
N THR A 405 38.04 3.43 -7.75
CA THR A 405 38.84 3.84 -8.91
C THR A 405 39.50 2.63 -9.60
N ALA A 406 40.06 1.71 -8.83
CA ALA A 406 40.66 0.49 -9.35
C ALA A 406 39.65 -0.44 -10.03
N ALA A 407 38.42 -0.56 -9.48
CA ALA A 407 37.35 -1.35 -10.09
C ALA A 407 36.87 -0.76 -11.42
N ILE A 408 36.71 0.56 -11.50
CA ILE A 408 36.35 1.25 -12.75
C ILE A 408 37.44 1.12 -13.80
N ASN A 409 38.72 1.25 -13.40
CA ASN A 409 39.83 1.05 -14.32
C ASN A 409 39.89 -0.39 -14.85
N LEU A 410 39.55 -1.38 -14.02
CA LEU A 410 39.44 -2.77 -14.45
C LEU A 410 38.32 -2.94 -15.51
N LEU A 411 37.15 -2.34 -15.30
CA LEU A 411 36.05 -2.36 -16.28
C LEU A 411 36.43 -1.70 -17.62
N LYS A 412 37.15 -0.58 -17.56
CA LYS A 412 37.69 0.11 -18.74
C LYS A 412 38.74 -0.73 -19.47
N ALA A 413 39.63 -1.39 -18.73
CA ALA A 413 40.62 -2.29 -19.31
C ALA A 413 39.98 -3.48 -20.02
N ASP A 414 38.99 -4.14 -19.39
CA ASP A 414 38.20 -5.22 -20.02
C ASP A 414 37.57 -4.75 -21.34
N THR A 415 37.00 -3.54 -21.34
CA THR A 415 36.36 -2.95 -22.53
C THR A 415 37.39 -2.69 -23.62
N ARG A 416 38.54 -2.12 -23.27
CA ARG A 416 39.65 -1.86 -24.21
C ARG A 416 40.10 -3.14 -24.91
N VAL A 417 40.29 -4.23 -24.16
CA VAL A 417 40.66 -5.53 -24.72
C VAL A 417 39.61 -6.03 -25.71
N ASN A 418 38.32 -5.87 -25.39
CA ASN A 418 37.24 -6.27 -26.29
C ASN A 418 37.13 -5.40 -27.55
N CYS A 419 37.37 -4.09 -27.45
CA CYS A 419 37.43 -3.19 -28.61
C CYS A 419 38.60 -3.52 -29.53
N LEU A 420 39.79 -3.80 -28.96
CA LEU A 420 40.97 -4.21 -29.72
C LEU A 420 40.72 -5.51 -30.50
N ARG A 421 40.08 -6.51 -29.86
CA ARG A 421 39.69 -7.76 -30.55
C ARG A 421 38.73 -7.55 -31.72
N LYS A 422 37.90 -6.50 -31.67
CA LYS A 422 36.94 -6.15 -32.71
C LYS A 422 37.50 -5.14 -33.73
N ASN A 423 38.76 -4.74 -33.57
CA ASN A 423 39.41 -3.70 -34.37
C ASN A 423 38.65 -2.36 -34.37
N ILE A 424 38.12 -1.98 -33.19
CA ILE A 424 37.39 -0.72 -32.96
C ILE A 424 38.22 0.18 -32.05
N ASP A 425 38.32 1.46 -32.39
CA ASP A 425 38.99 2.45 -31.54
C ASP A 425 38.30 2.59 -30.18
N TYR A 426 39.08 2.43 -29.12
CA TYR A 426 38.59 2.53 -27.75
C TYR A 426 38.67 3.98 -27.24
N ASN A 427 37.54 4.48 -26.75
CA ASN A 427 37.47 5.78 -26.07
C ASN A 427 37.35 5.58 -24.55
N ASN A 428 38.28 6.16 -23.79
CA ASN A 428 38.38 6.02 -22.34
C ASN A 428 37.24 6.70 -21.53
N LEU A 429 36.26 7.28 -22.21
CA LEU A 429 35.06 7.92 -21.63
C LEU A 429 34.00 6.91 -21.14
N PHE A 430 34.00 5.67 -21.65
CA PHE A 430 33.01 4.67 -21.28
C PHE A 430 33.61 3.29 -21.01
N TYR A 431 32.83 2.43 -20.37
CA TYR A 431 33.08 0.99 -20.31
C TYR A 431 31.82 0.23 -20.72
N GLU A 432 31.99 -1.00 -21.16
CA GLU A 432 30.91 -1.85 -21.66
C GLU A 432 30.52 -2.93 -20.64
N VAL A 433 29.22 -3.17 -20.52
CA VAL A 433 28.67 -4.30 -19.75
C VAL A 433 27.80 -5.13 -20.66
N ASP A 434 28.17 -6.40 -20.83
CA ASP A 434 27.39 -7.37 -21.57
C ASP A 434 26.23 -7.90 -20.73
N CYS A 435 25.00 -7.58 -21.17
CA CYS A 435 23.77 -8.04 -20.54
C CYS A 435 23.18 -9.31 -21.19
N GLY A 436 23.89 -9.92 -22.14
CA GLY A 436 23.46 -11.09 -22.92
C GLY A 436 22.64 -10.74 -24.15
N THR A 437 21.63 -9.88 -24.00
CA THR A 437 20.81 -9.40 -25.13
C THR A 437 21.44 -8.22 -25.88
N LYS A 438 22.17 -7.37 -25.14
CA LYS A 438 22.79 -6.16 -25.64
C LYS A 438 23.98 -5.78 -24.77
N VAL A 439 25.00 -5.23 -25.42
CA VAL A 439 26.12 -4.57 -24.75
C VAL A 439 25.74 -3.12 -24.45
N ILE A 440 25.85 -2.72 -23.19
CA ILE A 440 25.51 -1.37 -22.72
C ILE A 440 26.80 -0.59 -22.51
N LYS A 441 26.88 0.61 -23.10
CA LYS A 441 27.95 1.58 -22.86
C LYS A 441 27.59 2.46 -21.68
N LEU A 442 28.48 2.55 -20.69
CA LEU A 442 28.27 3.30 -19.45
C LEU A 442 29.37 4.33 -19.25
N VAL A 443 28.97 5.57 -18.96
CA VAL A 443 29.90 6.63 -18.54
C VAL A 443 30.06 6.57 -17.03
N HIS A 444 31.30 6.63 -16.54
CA HIS A 444 31.56 6.74 -15.11
C HIS A 444 31.75 8.19 -14.68
N LEU A 445 31.08 8.62 -13.62
CA LEU A 445 31.22 9.95 -13.03
C LEU A 445 31.61 9.83 -11.56
N PHE A 446 32.49 10.73 -11.09
CA PHE A 446 32.77 10.84 -9.66
C PHE A 446 31.83 11.84 -8.99
N ASP A 447 31.54 11.61 -7.72
CA ASP A 447 30.68 12.48 -6.92
C ASP A 447 31.23 13.92 -6.83
N PRO A 448 30.58 14.94 -7.43
CA PRO A 448 31.11 16.29 -7.49
C PRO A 448 31.36 16.95 -6.11
N PRO A 449 30.49 16.79 -5.10
CA PRO A 449 30.79 17.16 -3.71
C PRO A 449 32.09 16.56 -3.16
N HIS A 450 32.42 15.30 -3.46
CA HIS A 450 33.69 14.71 -3.06
C HIS A 450 34.87 15.32 -3.83
N LEU A 451 34.71 15.59 -5.12
CA LEU A 451 35.72 16.30 -5.92
C LEU A 451 36.04 17.68 -5.33
N LEU A 452 35.01 18.46 -5.01
CA LEU A 452 35.17 19.79 -4.42
C LEU A 452 35.87 19.74 -3.07
N LYS A 453 35.50 18.78 -2.22
CA LYS A 453 36.20 18.52 -0.95
C LYS A 453 37.66 18.15 -1.17
N GLY A 454 37.96 17.38 -2.22
CA GLY A 454 39.30 16.98 -2.63
C GLY A 454 40.15 18.17 -3.08
N ILE A 455 39.62 19.03 -3.96
CA ILE A 455 40.28 20.28 -4.40
C ILE A 455 40.64 21.13 -3.18
N ARG A 456 39.66 21.39 -2.30
CA ARG A 456 39.88 22.16 -1.08
C ARG A 456 40.91 21.51 -0.15
N ASN A 457 40.87 20.19 0.04
CA ASN A 457 41.85 19.49 0.89
C ASN A 457 43.26 19.49 0.28
N ASN A 458 43.37 19.40 -1.05
CA ASN A 458 44.64 19.48 -1.74
C ASN A 458 45.24 20.87 -1.58
N LEU A 459 44.46 21.94 -1.82
CA LEU A 459 44.93 23.32 -1.62
C LEU A 459 45.29 23.62 -0.15
N LEU A 460 44.58 23.00 0.80
CA LEU A 460 44.88 23.15 2.23
C LEU A 460 46.25 22.56 2.62
N ASN A 461 46.64 21.43 2.01
CA ASN A 461 47.86 20.70 2.38
C ASN A 461 49.02 20.92 1.39
N LYS A 462 48.76 21.49 0.21
CA LYS A 462 49.70 21.64 -0.90
C LYS A 462 49.40 22.93 -1.65
N ASN A 463 50.39 23.44 -2.37
CA ASN A 463 50.21 24.58 -3.25
C ASN A 463 49.88 24.11 -4.68
N VAL A 464 49.13 24.93 -5.41
CA VAL A 464 48.78 24.70 -6.81
C VAL A 464 49.69 25.55 -7.67
N LEU A 465 50.52 24.92 -8.48
CA LEU A 465 51.34 25.58 -9.49
C LEU A 465 50.59 25.57 -10.82
N PHE A 466 50.43 26.73 -11.44
CA PHE A 466 49.76 26.86 -12.73
C PHE A 466 50.47 27.88 -13.62
N ILE A 467 50.26 27.78 -14.92
CA ILE A 467 50.85 28.68 -15.90
C ILE A 467 49.73 29.49 -16.52
N GLU A 468 49.86 30.81 -16.48
CA GLU A 468 48.93 31.75 -17.09
C GLU A 468 49.75 32.84 -17.78
N ASN A 469 49.46 33.10 -19.06
CA ASN A 469 50.21 34.04 -19.90
C ASN A 469 51.73 33.77 -19.92
N ASN A 470 52.13 32.50 -20.03
CA ASN A 470 53.53 32.02 -19.98
C ASN A 470 54.28 32.35 -18.68
N LYS A 471 53.59 32.82 -17.64
CA LYS A 471 54.15 33.04 -16.30
C LYS A 471 53.72 31.92 -15.37
N LYS A 472 54.65 31.47 -14.54
CA LYS A 472 54.38 30.47 -13.50
C LYS A 472 53.82 31.18 -12.27
N HIS A 473 52.65 30.74 -11.83
CA HIS A 473 51.95 31.24 -10.66
C HIS A 473 51.79 30.14 -9.62
N GLU A 474 51.61 30.55 -8.37
CA GLU A 474 51.42 29.67 -7.23
C GLU A 474 50.21 30.14 -6.43
N ALA A 475 49.22 29.25 -6.25
CA ALA A 475 48.12 29.47 -5.32
C ALA A 475 48.33 28.63 -4.06
N SER A 476 48.27 29.28 -2.90
CA SER A 476 48.44 28.65 -1.59
C SER A 476 47.22 28.90 -0.70
N TRP A 477 46.99 28.02 0.29
CA TRP A 477 45.96 28.25 1.30
C TRP A 477 46.20 29.51 2.15
N LYS A 478 47.46 29.98 2.22
CA LYS A 478 47.81 31.21 2.94
C LYS A 478 47.05 32.40 2.41
N HIS A 479 46.87 32.52 1.09
CA HIS A 479 46.13 33.63 0.48
C HIS A 479 44.69 33.72 1.01
N ILE A 480 44.04 32.57 1.25
CA ILE A 480 42.68 32.51 1.82
C ILE A 480 42.71 32.86 3.32
N LEU A 481 43.74 32.43 4.04
CA LEU A 481 43.95 32.76 5.44
C LEU A 481 44.17 34.26 5.65
N ASP A 482 44.95 34.90 4.77
CA ASP A 482 45.30 36.31 4.86
C ASP A 482 44.08 37.18 4.61
N VAL A 483 43.28 36.88 3.58
CA VAL A 483 42.01 37.59 3.34
C VAL A 483 41.01 37.36 4.48
N TYR A 484 40.95 36.16 5.05
CA TYR A 484 40.11 35.91 6.22
C TYR A 484 40.52 36.73 7.45
N LYS A 485 41.84 36.88 7.69
CA LYS A 485 42.36 37.71 8.79
C LYS A 485 42.07 39.19 8.55
N LEU A 486 42.30 39.68 7.34
CA LEU A 486 42.01 41.07 6.96
C LEU A 486 40.53 41.39 7.14
N ASP A 487 39.63 40.56 6.60
CA ASP A 487 38.19 40.75 6.72
C ASP A 487 37.69 40.60 8.17
N SER A 488 38.32 39.73 8.97
CA SER A 488 37.92 39.50 10.35
C SER A 488 38.29 40.64 11.30
N ASN A 489 39.25 41.49 10.92
CA ASN A 489 39.69 42.66 11.68
C ASN A 489 38.85 43.92 11.37
N ILE A 490 37.91 43.85 10.43
CA ILE A 490 36.97 44.95 10.16
C ILE A 490 35.83 44.85 11.18
N ASP A 491 35.75 45.84 12.09
CA ASP A 491 34.82 45.81 13.23
C ASP A 491 33.35 46.00 12.81
N ASP A 492 33.09 46.80 11.76
CA ASP A 492 31.72 47.22 11.42
C ASP A 492 31.03 46.35 10.36
N VAL A 493 31.70 46.03 9.24
CA VAL A 493 31.09 45.32 8.11
C VAL A 493 32.05 44.31 7.47
N LYS A 494 31.82 43.02 7.74
CA LYS A 494 32.55 41.94 7.06
C LYS A 494 32.11 41.81 5.61
N LEU A 495 33.06 41.83 4.69
CA LEU A 495 32.89 41.55 3.27
C LEU A 495 32.59 40.06 3.03
N LEU A 496 33.10 39.17 3.89
CA LEU A 496 32.90 37.72 3.81
C LEU A 496 32.15 37.16 5.04
N PRO A 497 30.88 37.55 5.30
CA PRO A 497 30.15 37.18 6.53
C PRO A 497 29.86 35.68 6.65
N ARG A 498 29.98 34.92 5.56
CA ARG A 498 29.81 33.46 5.54
C ARG A 498 31.10 32.71 5.84
N LEU A 499 32.25 33.36 5.73
CA LEU A 499 33.55 32.76 5.97
C LEU A 499 33.86 32.86 7.46
N THR A 500 33.96 31.71 8.10
CA THR A 500 34.24 31.61 9.54
C THR A 500 35.51 30.82 9.79
N ALA A 501 35.98 30.79 11.03
CA ALA A 501 37.12 29.97 11.43
C ALA A 501 36.99 28.49 10.99
N GLU A 502 35.77 27.91 10.98
CA GLU A 502 35.52 26.53 10.50
C GLU A 502 35.80 26.32 9.00
N HIS A 503 35.95 27.40 8.24
CA HIS A 503 36.19 27.37 6.80
C HIS A 503 37.67 27.40 6.47
N VAL A 504 38.47 28.11 7.26
CA VAL A 504 39.84 28.51 6.88
C VAL A 504 40.91 27.97 7.83
N ILE A 505 40.65 27.92 9.14
CA ILE A 505 41.63 27.52 10.13
C ILE A 505 41.75 25.98 10.15
N PRO A 506 42.92 25.40 9.79
CA PRO A 506 43.08 23.95 9.59
C PRO A 506 42.54 23.09 10.74
N GLU A 507 42.79 23.48 11.98
CA GLU A 507 42.36 22.79 13.22
C GLU A 507 40.84 22.79 13.41
N LYS A 508 40.16 23.82 12.91
CA LYS A 508 38.71 24.02 13.06
C LYS A 508 37.94 23.53 11.82
N ILE A 509 38.63 23.18 10.74
CA ILE A 509 38.00 22.74 9.49
C ILE A 509 37.33 21.38 9.66
N LYS A 510 36.02 21.38 9.48
CA LYS A 510 35.21 20.16 9.34
C LYS A 510 35.38 19.59 7.93
N LYS A 511 36.41 18.75 7.72
CA LYS A 511 36.81 18.20 6.39
C LYS A 511 35.66 17.57 5.60
N MET A 512 34.68 16.95 6.26
CA MET A 512 33.54 16.29 5.62
C MET A 512 32.38 17.24 5.22
N LYS A 513 32.36 18.48 5.73
CA LYS A 513 31.27 19.44 5.51
C LYS A 513 31.43 20.13 4.15
N VAL A 514 30.71 19.63 3.14
CA VAL A 514 30.74 20.14 1.74
C VAL A 514 30.45 21.63 1.67
N ARG A 515 29.50 22.13 2.49
CA ARG A 515 29.16 23.56 2.57
C ARG A 515 30.38 24.43 2.82
N ASN A 516 31.29 24.01 3.70
CA ASN A 516 32.46 24.82 4.02
C ASN A 516 33.40 24.87 2.81
N ALA A 517 33.60 23.74 2.13
CA ALA A 517 34.42 23.70 0.92
C ALA A 517 33.85 24.57 -0.21
N SER A 518 32.53 24.55 -0.42
CA SER A 518 31.89 25.36 -1.45
C SER A 518 31.85 26.86 -1.13
N GLN A 519 31.75 27.23 0.15
CA GLN A 519 31.77 28.63 0.57
C GLN A 519 33.17 29.25 0.45
N VAL A 520 34.22 28.49 0.77
CA VAL A 520 35.60 28.93 0.56
C VAL A 520 35.90 29.13 -0.93
N LEU A 521 35.56 28.14 -1.77
CA LEU A 521 35.79 28.18 -3.21
C LEU A 521 34.61 28.85 -3.94
N SER A 522 34.23 30.04 -3.50
CA SER A 522 33.12 30.80 -4.06
C SER A 522 33.58 32.01 -4.85
N GLN A 523 32.75 32.45 -5.80
CA GLN A 523 33.01 33.65 -6.60
C GLN A 523 33.23 34.89 -5.73
N ARG A 524 32.48 35.03 -4.63
CA ARG A 524 32.62 36.18 -3.71
C ARG A 524 33.98 36.22 -3.03
N VAL A 525 34.49 35.08 -2.54
CA VAL A 525 35.82 35.02 -1.94
C VAL A 525 36.87 35.42 -2.98
N SER A 526 36.77 34.90 -4.21
CA SER A 526 37.66 35.28 -5.31
C SER A 526 37.62 36.79 -5.61
N SER A 527 36.43 37.39 -5.69
CA SER A 527 36.30 38.83 -5.95
C SER A 527 36.89 39.70 -4.84
N ILE A 528 36.71 39.33 -3.57
CA ILE A 528 37.32 40.08 -2.45
C ILE A 528 38.84 39.88 -2.43
N MET A 529 39.34 38.67 -2.72
CA MET A 529 40.78 38.43 -2.87
C MET A 529 41.38 39.31 -3.98
N HIS A 530 40.70 39.43 -5.11
CA HIS A 530 41.13 40.30 -6.21
C HIS A 530 41.09 41.78 -5.82
N PHE A 531 40.02 42.24 -5.16
CA PHE A 531 39.88 43.60 -4.68
C PHE A 531 41.03 43.99 -3.74
N VAL A 532 41.31 43.16 -2.73
CA VAL A 532 42.42 43.37 -1.80
C VAL A 532 43.76 43.38 -2.52
N ALA A 533 43.99 42.49 -3.49
CA ALA A 533 45.24 42.45 -4.25
C ALA A 533 45.46 43.70 -5.13
N CYS A 534 44.38 44.25 -5.72
CA CYS A 534 44.43 45.50 -6.47
C CYS A 534 44.69 46.71 -5.57
N ASP A 535 44.04 46.79 -4.42
CA ASP A 535 44.22 47.90 -3.47
C ASP A 535 45.63 47.93 -2.88
N TYR A 536 46.26 46.77 -2.61
CA TYR A 536 47.67 46.73 -2.20
C TYR A 536 48.65 47.19 -3.30
N SER A 537 48.21 47.26 -4.56
CA SER A 537 48.98 47.85 -5.66
C SER A 537 48.78 49.37 -5.76
N PHE A 538 47.75 49.92 -5.11
CA PHE A 538 47.54 51.36 -4.92
C PHE A 538 48.06 51.75 -3.53
N ASN A 539 49.29 52.25 -3.49
CA ASN A 539 49.93 52.78 -2.30
C ASN A 539 49.19 54.05 -1.83
N ILE A 540 48.06 53.91 -1.11
CA ILE A 540 47.39 55.02 -0.39
C ILE A 540 48.18 55.27 0.90
N ARG A 541 49.44 55.68 0.74
CA ARG A 541 50.25 56.32 1.79
C ARG A 541 50.55 57.78 1.49
N GLU A 542 49.93 58.37 0.45
CA GLU A 542 50.10 59.78 0.10
C GLU A 542 48.82 60.62 0.10
N VAL A 543 47.67 60.09 0.53
CA VAL A 543 46.45 60.92 0.69
C VAL A 543 45.67 60.52 1.93
N LEU A 544 46.26 60.75 3.09
CA LEU A 544 45.67 61.17 4.37
C LEU A 544 46.83 61.74 5.19
#